data_AF-A0A840CHT6-F1
#
_entry.id   AF-A0A840CHT6-F1
#
_cell.length_a   1.000
_cell.length_b   1.000
_cell.length_c   1.000
_cell.angle_alpha   90.00
_cell.angle_beta   90.00
_cell.angle_gamma   90.00
#
_symmetry.space_group_name_H-M   'P 1'
#
loop_
_entity.id
_entity.type
_entity.pdbx_description
1 polymer ?
#
loop_
_entity_poly.entity_id
_entity_poly.type
_entity_poly.pdbx_seq_one_letter_code
_entity_poly.pdbx_strand_id
1 'polypeptide(L)'
;MAAKKWRINYCITYQTLSVANIYRKPALDVLKNVAFLKGIDCAIEYDRLFEYEPSDEHDIFLKALVSDIVYFRSSRHTKVAVADFRKLIDHIFEDYRLLKYYSFEIFSLPQKSLPQYPFPV
;
A
#
# COMPACT_ATOMS: atom_id res chain seq x y z
N MET A 1 2.72 26.75 10.88
CA MET A 1 3.76 25.70 10.80
C MET A 1 3.56 24.91 9.53
N ALA A 2 4.54 24.85 8.63
CA ALA A 2 4.44 23.98 7.45
C ALA A 2 4.40 22.53 7.93
N ALA A 3 3.42 21.74 7.48
CA ALA A 3 3.38 20.31 7.79
C ALA A 3 4.68 19.66 7.32
N LYS A 4 5.36 18.91 8.20
CA LYS A 4 6.60 18.20 7.87
C LYS A 4 6.34 17.31 6.66
N LYS A 5 7.15 17.46 5.60
CA LYS A 5 7.05 16.59 4.42
C LYS A 5 7.24 15.14 4.83
N TRP A 6 6.34 14.27 4.39
CA TRP A 6 6.37 12.86 4.68
C TRP A 6 6.04 12.03 3.44
N ARG A 7 6.53 10.79 3.44
CA ARG A 7 6.23 9.77 2.44
C ARG A 7 5.98 8.45 3.13
N ILE A 8 5.07 7.66 2.58
CA ILE A 8 4.82 6.29 3.01
C ILE A 8 4.35 5.49 1.80
N ASN A 9 4.81 4.26 1.72
CA ASN A 9 4.38 3.34 0.69
C ASN A 9 3.56 2.24 1.34
N TYR A 10 2.52 1.80 0.65
CA TYR A 10 1.74 0.62 1.01
C TYR A 10 1.97 -0.45 -0.02
N CYS A 11 2.08 -1.69 0.43
CA CYS A 11 2.01 -2.86 -0.42
C CYS A 11 0.60 -3.44 -0.31
N ILE A 12 0.05 -3.85 -1.45
CA ILE A 12 -1.14 -4.67 -1.54
C ILE A 12 -0.74 -6.00 -2.14
N THR A 13 -1.05 -7.09 -1.46
CA THR A 13 -0.80 -8.45 -1.95
C THR A 13 -2.11 -9.18 -2.16
N TYR A 14 -2.24 -9.86 -3.29
CA TYR A 14 -3.38 -10.67 -3.66
C TYR A 14 -2.94 -12.13 -3.71
N GLN A 15 -3.72 -13.01 -3.07
CA GLN A 15 -3.40 -14.45 -3.02
C GLN A 15 -3.29 -15.10 -4.39
N THR A 16 -4.10 -14.65 -5.36
CA THR A 16 -4.12 -15.17 -6.72
C THR A 16 -4.44 -14.06 -7.72
N LEU A 17 -4.20 -14.31 -9.01
CA LEU A 17 -4.64 -13.42 -10.09
C LEU A 17 -6.17 -13.24 -10.11
N SER A 18 -6.94 -14.29 -9.81
CA SER A 18 -8.40 -14.22 -9.73
C SER A 18 -8.87 -13.26 -8.64
N VAL A 19 -8.22 -13.30 -7.47
CA VAL A 19 -8.45 -12.34 -6.39
C VAL A 19 -8.07 -10.92 -6.85
N ALA A 20 -6.91 -10.75 -7.48
CA ALA A 20 -6.49 -9.45 -8.00
C ALA A 20 -7.53 -8.87 -8.97
N ASN A 21 -8.05 -9.68 -9.90
CA ASN A 21 -9.08 -9.26 -10.84
C ASN A 21 -10.37 -8.75 -10.18
N ILE A 22 -10.72 -9.28 -9.01
CA ILE A 22 -11.92 -8.88 -8.25
C ILE A 22 -11.64 -7.64 -7.40
N TYR A 23 -10.55 -7.63 -6.65
CA TYR A 23 -10.33 -6.68 -5.56
C TYR A 23 -9.35 -5.56 -5.87
N ARG A 24 -8.50 -5.68 -6.90
CA ARG A 24 -7.46 -4.70 -7.23
C ARG A 24 -8.05 -3.32 -7.45
N LYS A 25 -8.99 -3.21 -8.39
CA LYS A 25 -9.59 -1.92 -8.75
C LYS A 25 -10.31 -1.28 -7.56
N PRO A 26 -11.22 -1.96 -6.84
CA PRO A 26 -11.86 -1.39 -5.66
C PRO A 26 -10.87 -0.90 -4.60
N ALA A 27 -9.87 -1.71 -4.23
CA ALA A 27 -8.90 -1.36 -3.19
C ALA A 27 -8.06 -0.13 -3.59
N LEU A 28 -7.56 -0.11 -4.83
CA LEU A 28 -6.75 1.00 -5.34
C LEU A 28 -7.57 2.29 -5.52
N ASP A 29 -8.83 2.19 -5.94
CA ASP A 29 -9.73 3.33 -6.07
C ASP A 29 -10.04 3.95 -4.70
N VAL A 30 -10.25 3.12 -3.66
CA VAL A 30 -10.39 3.61 -2.27
C VAL A 30 -9.14 4.37 -1.83
N LEU A 31 -7.96 3.81 -2.04
CA LEU A 31 -6.69 4.46 -1.67
C LEU A 31 -6.45 5.78 -2.43
N LYS A 32 -6.73 5.81 -3.73
CA LYS A 32 -6.69 7.04 -4.55
C LYS A 32 -7.65 8.09 -4.03
N ASN A 33 -8.89 7.71 -3.74
CA ASN A 33 -9.91 8.64 -3.25
C ASN A 33 -9.55 9.19 -1.87
N VAL A 34 -9.05 8.36 -0.96
CA VAL A 34 -8.59 8.80 0.35
C VAL A 34 -7.41 9.77 0.22
N ALA A 35 -6.43 9.49 -0.64
CA ALA A 35 -5.31 10.40 -0.89
C ALA A 35 -5.79 11.74 -1.46
N PHE A 36 -6.68 11.70 -2.45
CA PHE A 36 -7.30 12.89 -3.04
C PHE A 36 -8.01 13.76 -1.98
N LEU A 37 -8.89 13.15 -1.17
CA LEU A 37 -9.63 13.84 -0.11
C LEU A 37 -8.72 14.47 0.96
N LYS A 38 -7.52 13.93 1.14
CA LYS A 38 -6.53 14.43 2.11
C LYS A 38 -5.45 15.32 1.48
N GLY A 39 -5.53 15.60 0.18
CA GLY A 39 -4.56 16.42 -0.55
C GLY A 39 -3.16 15.81 -0.58
N ILE A 40 -3.08 14.48 -0.74
CA ILE A 40 -1.84 13.69 -0.78
C ILE A 40 -1.59 13.25 -2.21
N ASP A 41 -0.35 13.37 -2.69
CA ASP A 41 0.04 12.83 -3.99
C ASP A 41 0.02 11.29 -3.92
N CYS A 42 -0.57 10.65 -4.91
CA CYS A 42 -0.70 9.19 -4.99
C CYS A 42 -0.20 8.69 -6.34
N ALA A 43 0.65 7.67 -6.32
CA ALA A 43 1.07 6.91 -7.50
C ALA A 43 0.94 5.42 -7.23
N ILE A 44 0.74 4.62 -8.27
CA ILE A 44 0.60 3.16 -8.17
C ILE A 44 1.56 2.52 -9.15
N GLU A 45 2.29 1.54 -8.65
CA GLU A 45 3.04 0.60 -9.45
C GLU A 45 2.35 -0.76 -9.38
N TYR A 46 2.02 -1.29 -10.55
CA TYR A 46 1.28 -2.54 -10.70
C TYR A 46 2.22 -3.73 -10.86
N ASP A 47 1.75 -4.90 -10.43
CA ASP A 47 2.39 -6.18 -10.69
C ASP A 47 3.88 -6.23 -10.26
N ARG A 48 4.18 -5.61 -9.11
CA ARG A 48 5.53 -5.58 -8.57
C ARG A 48 5.94 -7.00 -8.17
N LEU A 49 7.10 -7.41 -8.66
CA LEU A 49 7.80 -8.57 -8.15
C LEU A 49 8.71 -8.14 -7.00
N PHE A 50 8.53 -8.75 -5.84
CA PHE A 50 9.51 -8.62 -4.76
C PHE A 50 10.66 -9.58 -5.05
N GLU A 51 11.81 -9.02 -5.41
CA GLU A 51 13.07 -9.76 -5.45
C GLU A 51 13.48 -10.09 -4.01
N TYR A 52 12.95 -11.21 -3.50
CA TYR A 52 13.33 -11.75 -2.20
C TYR A 52 14.01 -13.09 -2.42
N GLU A 53 15.22 -13.27 -1.87
CA GLU A 53 15.78 -14.60 -1.65
C GLU A 53 15.10 -15.16 -0.39
N PRO A 54 14.19 -16.14 -0.52
CA PRO A 54 13.44 -16.64 0.62
C PRO A 54 14.41 -17.29 1.61
N SER A 55 14.45 -16.77 2.83
CA SER A 55 15.22 -17.40 3.93
C SER A 55 14.41 -18.49 4.62
N ASP A 56 13.07 -18.45 4.53
CA ASP A 56 12.15 -19.40 5.16
C ASP A 56 10.95 -19.75 4.26
N GLU A 57 10.24 -20.84 4.58
CA GLU A 57 9.04 -21.31 3.84
C GLU A 57 7.90 -20.27 3.77
N HIS A 58 7.83 -19.34 4.74
CA HIS A 58 6.85 -18.25 4.73
C HIS A 58 7.13 -17.23 3.61
N ASP A 59 8.39 -17.06 3.22
CA ASP A 59 8.81 -16.14 2.15
C ASP A 59 8.51 -16.71 0.75
N ILE A 60 8.41 -18.04 0.62
CA ILE A 60 8.04 -18.71 -0.63
C ILE A 60 6.60 -18.31 -1.04
N PHE A 61 5.71 -18.12 -0.05
CA PHE A 61 4.34 -17.68 -0.32
C PHE A 61 4.29 -16.28 -0.95
N LEU A 62 5.17 -15.36 -0.55
CA LEU A 62 5.23 -14.00 -1.09
C LEU A 62 5.63 -13.95 -2.58
N LYS A 63 6.44 -14.91 -3.06
CA LYS A 63 6.82 -15.04 -4.47
C LYS A 63 5.64 -15.39 -5.40
N ALA A 64 4.57 -15.99 -4.87
CA ALA A 64 3.39 -16.37 -5.63
C ALA A 64 2.29 -15.30 -5.63
N LEU A 65 2.44 -14.22 -4.85
CA LEU A 65 1.43 -13.18 -4.73
C LEU A 65 1.54 -12.18 -5.87
N VAL A 66 0.38 -11.89 -6.48
CA VAL A 66 0.25 -10.69 -7.31
C VAL A 66 0.30 -9.50 -6.36
N SER A 67 1.11 -8.48 -6.64
CA SER A 67 1.26 -7.35 -5.72
C SER A 67 1.33 -6.01 -6.42
N ASP A 68 0.84 -4.98 -5.76
CA ASP A 68 0.90 -3.59 -6.21
C ASP A 68 1.52 -2.73 -5.09
N ILE A 69 2.28 -1.70 -5.46
CA ILE A 69 2.78 -0.70 -4.52
C ILE A 69 2.04 0.61 -4.73
N VAL A 70 1.51 1.15 -3.65
CA VAL A 70 0.87 2.47 -3.61
C VAL A 70 1.77 3.44 -2.88
N TYR A 71 2.20 4.47 -3.59
CA TYR A 71 3.09 5.51 -3.11
C TYR A 71 2.28 6.72 -2.65
N PHE A 72 2.48 7.15 -1.41
CA PHE A 72 1.87 8.37 -0.89
C PHE A 72 2.94 9.38 -0.50
N ARG A 73 2.76 10.63 -0.92
CA ARG A 73 3.66 11.73 -0.59
C ARG A 73 2.86 12.96 -0.21
N SER A 74 3.22 13.57 0.91
CA SER A 74 2.63 14.84 1.32
C SER A 74 2.89 15.92 0.27
N SER A 75 1.84 16.66 -0.10
CA SER A 75 1.89 17.83 -0.97
C SER A 75 1.70 19.12 -0.16
N ARG A 76 1.72 20.27 -0.84
CA ARG A 76 1.35 21.57 -0.24
C ARG A 76 -0.10 21.64 0.27
N HIS A 77 -0.96 20.72 -0.18
CA HIS A 77 -2.37 20.64 0.20
C HIS A 77 -2.66 19.61 1.29
N THR A 78 -1.64 18.87 1.76
CA THR A 78 -1.83 17.81 2.74
C THR A 78 -2.26 18.37 4.09
N LYS A 79 -3.38 17.86 4.60
CA LYS A 79 -4.01 18.34 5.84
C LYS A 79 -3.80 17.43 7.06
N VAL A 80 -3.15 16.29 6.88
CA VAL A 80 -3.04 15.24 7.90
C VAL A 80 -1.59 14.85 8.16
N ALA A 81 -1.29 14.45 9.41
CA ALA A 81 -0.03 13.84 9.75
C ALA A 81 0.04 12.39 9.20
N VAL A 82 1.25 11.89 8.96
CA VAL A 82 1.45 10.51 8.47
C VAL A 82 0.84 9.47 9.41
N ALA A 83 0.87 9.70 10.73
CA ALA A 83 0.30 8.79 11.72
C ALA A 83 -1.23 8.68 11.59
N ASP A 84 -1.92 9.81 11.39
CA ASP A 84 -3.37 9.82 11.22
C ASP A 84 -3.79 9.23 9.88
N PHE A 85 -3.00 9.48 8.83
CA PHE A 85 -3.21 8.85 7.53
C PHE A 85 -3.08 7.32 7.61
N ARG A 86 -2.06 6.81 8.31
CA ARG A 86 -1.89 5.36 8.52
C ARG A 86 -3.08 4.74 9.25
N LYS A 87 -3.48 5.35 10.37
CA LYS A 87 -4.66 4.91 11.14
C LYS A 87 -5.92 4.87 10.29
N LEU A 88 -6.12 5.87 9.43
CA LEU A 88 -7.26 5.90 8.51
C LEU A 88 -7.24 4.73 7.52
N ILE A 89 -6.10 4.47 6.87
CA ILE A 89 -5.98 3.33 5.94
C ILE A 89 -6.19 2.01 6.69
N ASP A 90 -5.54 1.85 7.85
CA ASP A 90 -5.66 0.65 8.68
C ASP A 90 -7.11 0.38 9.10
N HIS A 91 -7.87 1.43 9.44
CA HIS A 91 -9.28 1.32 9.80
C HIS A 91 -10.18 0.98 8.60
N ILE A 92 -9.95 1.58 7.43
CA ILE A 92 -10.73 1.29 6.20
C ILE A 92 -10.63 -0.19 5.81
N PHE A 93 -9.46 -0.81 6.01
CA PHE A 93 -9.20 -2.18 5.63
C PHE A 93 -9.18 -3.16 6.81
N GLU A 94 -9.67 -2.74 7.97
CA GLU A 94 -9.67 -3.53 9.21
C GLU A 94 -10.40 -4.87 9.03
N ASP A 95 -11.61 -4.84 8.44
CA ASP A 95 -12.42 -6.03 8.20
C ASP A 95 -11.79 -6.97 7.15
N TYR A 96 -11.04 -6.43 6.19
CA TYR A 96 -10.36 -7.22 5.17
C TYR A 96 -9.15 -7.99 5.75
N ARG A 97 -8.54 -7.49 6.83
CA ARG A 97 -7.46 -8.18 7.55
C ARG A 97 -7.96 -9.34 8.40
N LEU A 98 -9.21 -9.29 8.86
CA LEU A 98 -9.83 -10.35 9.67
C LEU A 98 -10.24 -11.56 8.82
N LEU A 99 -10.47 -11.36 7.53
CA LEU A 99 -10.78 -12.42 6.55
C LEU A 99 -9.50 -13.11 6.04
N LYS A 100 -8.65 -13.54 6.98
CA LYS A 100 -7.27 -14.08 6.84
C LYS A 100 -7.03 -15.16 5.78
N TYR A 101 -8.04 -15.57 5.03
CA TYR A 101 -8.00 -16.72 4.13
C TYR A 101 -8.49 -16.49 2.70
N TYR A 102 -9.06 -15.34 2.30
CA TYR A 102 -9.80 -15.33 1.01
C TYR A 102 -9.65 -14.14 0.07
N SER A 103 -8.82 -13.13 0.37
CA SER A 103 -8.79 -11.95 -0.49
C SER A 103 -7.39 -11.35 -0.61
N PHE A 104 -7.17 -10.15 -0.08
CA PHE A 104 -5.95 -9.39 -0.26
C PHE A 104 -5.53 -8.79 1.07
N GLU A 105 -4.24 -8.53 1.22
CA GLU A 105 -3.69 -7.84 2.38
C GLU A 105 -3.14 -6.48 1.99
N ILE A 106 -3.27 -5.51 2.90
CA ILE A 106 -2.73 -4.16 2.76
C ILE A 106 -1.89 -3.83 3.97
N PHE A 107 -0.63 -3.47 3.75
CA PHE A 107 0.29 -3.11 4.82
C PHE A 107 1.25 -2.00 4.40
N SER A 108 1.65 -1.17 5.37
CA SER A 108 2.65 -0.13 5.13
C SER A 108 4.04 -0.74 5.02
N LEU A 109 4.80 -0.35 3.99
CA LEU A 109 6.20 -0.71 3.88
C LEU A 109 7.03 0.03 4.96
N PRO A 110 8.04 -0.63 5.57
CA PRO A 110 8.90 0.00 6.56
C PRO A 110 9.61 1.24 6.02
N GLN A 111 9.81 2.28 6.85
CA GLN A 111 10.49 3.51 6.39
C GLN A 111 11.90 3.26 5.82
N LYS A 112 12.62 2.24 6.33
CA LYS A 112 13.93 1.82 5.82
C LYS A 112 13.91 1.35 4.35
N SER A 113 12.75 0.93 3.84
CA SER A 113 12.57 0.46 2.45
C SER A 113 12.32 1.60 1.45
N LEU A 114 11.99 2.81 1.92
CA LEU A 114 11.69 3.95 1.05
C LEU A 114 12.77 4.31 0.02
N PRO A 115 14.08 4.11 0.26
CA PRO A 115 15.09 4.31 -0.77
C PRO A 115 15.00 3.31 -1.93
N GLN A 116 14.55 2.09 -1.68
CA GLN A 116 14.37 1.04 -2.69
C GLN A 116 13.10 1.26 -3.52
N TYR A 117 12.11 1.94 -2.92
CA TYR A 117 10.82 2.24 -3.52
C TYR A 117 10.62 3.77 -3.51
N PRO A 118 11.36 4.53 -4.34
CA PRO A 118 11.17 5.97 -4.44
C PRO A 118 9.79 6.30 -5.02
N PHE A 119 9.26 7.47 -4.68
CA PHE A 119 8.03 7.95 -5.30
C PHE A 119 8.27 8.12 -6.81
N PRO A 120 7.43 7.53 -7.69
CA PRO A 120 7.60 7.61 -9.14
C PRO A 120 7.73 9.06 -9.65
N VAL A 121 8.57 9.26 -10.67
CA VAL A 121 8.78 10.56 -11.33
C VAL A 121 7.67 10.83 -12.33
#